data_AF-A0A7Y1V995-F1
#
_entry.id   AF-A0A7Y1V995-F1
#
_cell.length_a   1.000
_cell.length_b   1.000
_cell.length_c   1.000
_cell.angle_alpha   90.00
_cell.angle_beta   90.00
_cell.angle_gamma   90.00
#
_symmetry.space_group_name_H-M   'P 1'
#
loop_
_entity.id
_entity.type
_entity.pdbx_description
1 polymer ?
#
loop_
_entity_poly.entity_id
_entity_poly.type
_entity_poly.pdbx_seq_one_letter_code
_entity_poly.pdbx_strand_id
1 'polypeptide(L)' 'LYKLRYGFPLTLLTALKSGFNKRSIRYCLNTISGYLKAKKEKTEPFVSLSEGQFIRQLRWRGVRKSLGL' A
#
# COMPACT_ATOMS: atom_id res chain seq x y z
N LEU A 1 2.71 3.51 -3.49
CA LEU A 1 1.63 3.25 -2.51
C LEU A 1 1.07 4.55 -1.91
N TYR A 2 1.93 5.49 -1.47
CA TYR A 2 1.48 6.80 -0.99
C TYR A 2 0.70 7.59 -2.05
N LYS A 3 1.25 7.66 -3.28
CA LYS A 3 0.60 8.33 -4.42
C LYS A 3 -0.79 7.79 -4.79
N LEU A 4 -1.08 6.52 -4.46
CA LEU A 4 -2.38 5.87 -4.69
C LEU A 4 -3.32 5.97 -3.48
N ARG A 5 -2.91 6.69 -2.43
CA ARG A 5 -3.68 6.89 -1.19
C ARG A 5 -4.08 5.59 -0.47
N TYR A 6 -3.26 4.56 -0.55
CA TYR A 6 -3.52 3.27 0.11
C TYR A 6 -3.60 3.39 1.64
N GLY A 7 -2.92 4.38 2.24
CA GLY A 7 -2.76 4.47 3.69
C GLY A 7 -1.72 3.47 4.22
N PHE A 8 -1.41 3.57 5.52
CA PHE A 8 -0.35 2.78 6.15
C PHE A 8 -0.68 1.27 6.24
N PRO A 9 -1.89 0.83 6.66
CA PRO A 9 -2.18 -0.60 6.81
C PRO A 9 -2.07 -1.39 5.50
N LEU A 10 -2.66 -0.87 4.41
CA LEU A 10 -2.56 -1.49 3.09
C LEU A 10 -1.13 -1.46 2.53
N THR A 11 -0.35 -0.43 2.87
CA THR A 11 1.06 -0.37 2.49
C THR A 11 1.85 -1.48 3.17
N LEU A 12 1.65 -1.69 4.47
CA LEU A 12 2.31 -2.75 5.23
C LEU A 12 1.94 -4.13 4.69
N LEU A 13 0.66 -4.41 4.48
CA LEU A 13 0.20 -5.67 3.88
C LEU A 13 0.80 -5.90 2.48
N THR A 14 0.84 -4.86 1.65
CA THR A 14 1.41 -4.95 0.29
C THR A 14 2.92 -5.18 0.34
N ALA A 15 3.64 -4.47 1.21
CA ALA A 15 5.08 -4.63 1.38
C ALA A 15 5.42 -6.05 1.86
N LEU A 16 4.73 -6.53 2.90
CA LEU A 16 4.90 -7.88 3.44
C LEU A 16 4.60 -8.95 2.37
N LYS A 17 3.45 -8.86 1.69
CA LYS A 17 3.09 -9.79 0.62
C LYS A 17 4.13 -9.84 -0.50
N SER A 18 4.55 -8.68 -0.99
CA SER A 18 5.51 -8.60 -2.09
C SER A 18 6.91 -9.05 -1.69
N GLY A 19 7.36 -8.73 -0.48
CA GLY A 19 8.67 -9.17 -0.01
C GLY A 19 8.70 -10.67 0.32
N PHE A 20 7.60 -11.25 0.80
CA PHE A 20 7.48 -12.70 0.93
C PHE A 20 7.56 -13.38 -0.45
N ASN A 21 6.79 -12.89 -1.43
CA ASN A 21 6.82 -13.41 -2.80
C ASN A 21 8.21 -13.29 -3.45
N LYS A 22 8.97 -12.24 -3.12
CA LYS A 22 10.34 -12.02 -3.61
C LYS A 22 11.42 -12.63 -2.71
N ARG A 23 11.05 -13.34 -1.62
CA ARG A 23 11.95 -13.85 -0.56
C ARG A 23 12.98 -12.82 -0.08
N SER A 24 12.59 -11.55 -0.03
CA SER A 24 13.48 -10.43 0.28
C SER A 24 12.87 -9.50 1.31
N ILE A 25 13.39 -9.57 2.54
CA ILE A 25 13.05 -8.65 3.64
C ILE A 25 13.46 -7.22 3.28
N ARG A 26 14.59 -7.05 2.58
CA ARG A 26 15.05 -5.74 2.11
C ARG A 26 14.03 -5.07 1.20
N TYR A 27 13.31 -5.84 0.37
CA TYR A 27 12.23 -5.30 -0.46
C TYR A 27 11.07 -4.76 0.38
N CYS A 28 10.65 -5.46 1.44
CA CYS A 28 9.65 -4.95 2.39
C CYS A 28 10.10 -3.60 2.98
N LEU A 29 11.31 -3.57 3.54
CA LEU A 29 11.85 -2.39 4.21
C LEU A 29 12.00 -1.20 3.26
N ASN A 30 12.50 -1.42 2.04
CA ASN A 30 12.60 -0.38 1.02
C ASN A 30 11.22 0.17 0.63
N THR A 31 10.21 -0.70 0.52
CA THR A 31 8.84 -0.29 0.18
C THR A 31 8.22 0.58 1.28
N ILE A 32 8.39 0.19 2.54
CA ILE A 32 7.92 0.95 3.70
C ILE A 32 8.66 2.28 3.80
N SER A 33 9.99 2.26 3.68
CA SER A 33 10.83 3.46 3.71
C SER A 33 10.44 4.44 2.60
N GLY A 34 10.24 3.97 1.37
CA GLY A 34 9.77 4.80 0.26
C GLY A 34 8.38 5.41 0.49
N TYR A 35 7.47 4.68 1.15
CA TYR A 35 6.17 5.22 1.55
C TYR A 35 6.31 6.33 2.61
N LEU A 36 7.13 6.10 3.65
CA LEU A 36 7.35 7.08 4.71
C LEU A 36 8.04 8.33 4.19
N LYS A 37 9.02 8.18 3.29
CA LYS A 37 9.68 9.30 2.61
C LYS A 37 8.67 10.14 1.82
N ALA A 38 7.84 9.51 0.98
CA ALA A 38 6.81 10.22 0.22
C ALA A 38 5.75 10.90 1.11
N LYS A 39 5.41 10.29 2.25
CA LYS A 39 4.53 10.90 3.26
C LYS A 39 5.18 12.13 3.89
N LYS A 40 6.46 12.05 4.26
CA LYS A 40 7.23 13.17 4.83
C LYS A 40 7.36 14.32 3.84
N GLU A 41 7.66 14.00 2.58
CA GLU A 41 7.78 14.95 1.48
C GLU A 41 6.43 15.48 0.97
N LYS A 42 5.30 15.01 1.53
CA LYS A 42 3.93 15.35 1.11
C LYS A 42 3.76 15.24 -0.41
N THR A 43 4.37 14.22 -1.02
CA THR A 43 4.37 14.06 -2.47
C THR A 43 2.96 14.07 -3.02
N GLU A 44 2.73 14.83 -4.09
CA GLU A 44 1.42 14.94 -4.71
C GLU A 44 0.87 13.54 -5.10
N PRO A 45 -0.32 13.17 -4.60
CA PRO A 45 -0.96 11.93 -4.99
C PRO A 45 -1.42 11.97 -6.45
N PHE A 46 -1.32 10.83 -7.13
CA PHE A 46 -1.80 10.69 -8.51
C PHE A 46 -3.32 10.63 -8.59
N VAL A 47 -3.99 10.36 -7.47
CA VAL A 47 -5.42 10.14 -7.40
C VAL A 47 -6.08 11.10 -6.42
N SER A 48 -7.29 11.54 -6.78
CA SER A 48 -8.15 12.37 -5.93
C SER A 48 -8.59 11.64 -4.66
N LEU A 49 -9.33 12.33 -3.77
CA LEU A 49 -9.72 11.73 -2.48
C LEU A 49 -10.73 10.61 -2.69
N SER A 50 -11.70 10.82 -3.58
CA SER A 50 -12.72 9.86 -3.97
C SER A 50 -12.11 8.64 -4.67
N GLU A 51 -11.22 8.84 -5.65
CA GLU A 51 -10.53 7.73 -6.31
C GLU A 51 -9.66 6.94 -5.33
N GLY A 52 -8.95 7.62 -4.43
CA GLY A 52 -8.19 6.97 -3.37
C GLY A 52 -9.06 6.16 -2.40
N GLN A 53 -10.28 6.60 -2.10
CA GLN A 53 -11.25 5.82 -1.34
C GLN A 53 -11.72 4.59 -2.11
N PHE A 54 -12.11 4.76 -3.37
CA PHE A 54 -12.52 3.66 -4.25
C PHE A 54 -11.44 2.58 -4.36
N ILE A 55 -10.20 2.97 -4.63
CA ILE A 55 -9.06 2.05 -4.76
C ILE A 55 -8.82 1.29 -3.44
N ARG A 56 -8.91 1.97 -2.29
CA ARG A 56 -8.76 1.31 -0.97
C ARG A 56 -9.88 0.30 -0.72
N GLN A 57 -11.13 0.66 -1.01
CA GLN A 57 -12.27 -0.25 -0.85
C GLN A 57 -12.10 -1.49 -1.74
N LEU A 58 -11.72 -1.29 -3.01
CA LEU A 58 -11.46 -2.39 -3.95
C LEU A 58 -10.34 -3.32 -3.45
N ARG A 59 -9.25 -2.75 -2.93
CA ARG A 59 -8.12 -3.53 -2.40
C ARG A 59 -8.54 -4.34 -1.16
N TRP A 60 -9.25 -3.72 -0.22
CA TRP A 60 -9.76 -4.39 0.98
C TRP A 60 -10.77 -5.48 0.67
N ARG A 61 -11.65 -5.28 -0.33
CA ARG A 61 -12.55 -6.33 -0.83
C ARG A 61 -11.77 -7.54 -1.32
N GLY A 62 -10.68 -7.32 -2.04
CA GLY A 62 -9.76 -8.39 -2.46
C GLY A 62 -9.10 -9.11 -1.28
N VAL A 63 -8.65 -8.37 -0.26
CA VAL A 63 -8.04 -8.96 0.95
C VAL A 63 -9.06 -9.80 1.73
N ARG A 64 -10.29 -9.30 1.93
CA ARG A 64 -11.37 -10.05 2.59
C ARG A 64 -11.69 -11.35 1.85
N LYS A 65 -11.83 -11.27 0.53
CA LYS A 65 -12.01 -12.45 -0.33
C LYS A 65 -10.88 -13.47 -0.18
N SER A 66 -9.62 -13.03 -0.07
CA SER A 66 -8.49 -13.92 0.18
C SER A 66 -8.49 -14.57 1.57
N LEU A 67 -9.17 -13.96 2.54
CA LEU A 67 -9.33 -14.48 3.91
C LEU A 67 -10.62 -15.31 4.09
N GLY A 68 -11.46 -15.45 3.05
CA GLY A 68 -12.75 -16.14 3.13
C GLY A 68 -13.85 -15.34 3.83
N LEU A 69 -13.70 -14.01 3.93
CA LEU A 69 -14.66 -13.06 4.50
C LEU A 69 -15.50 -12.35 3.42
#